data_AF-A0A0J5M646-F1
#
_entry.id   AF-A0A0J5M646-F1
#
_cell.length_a   1.000
_cell.length_b   1.000
_cell.length_c   1.000
_cell.angle_alpha   90.00
_cell.angle_beta   90.00
_cell.angle_gamma   90.00
#
_symmetry.space_group_name_H-M   'P 1'
#
loop_
_entity.id
_entity.type
_entity.pdbx_description
1 polymer ?
#
loop_
_entity_poly.entity_id
_entity_poly.type
_entity_poly.pdbx_seq_one_letter_code
_entity_poly.pdbx_strand_id
1 'polypeptide(L)' 'MPYVPLPASLTGETPQPEIPEPMTWGSSLDLNVSLLSALAQCNRDKADIRDIDQQRIAEQSIEK' A
#
# COMPACT_ATOMS: atom_id res chain seq x y z
N MET A 1 15.14 15.72 -16.69
CA MET A 1 14.04 16.08 -15.77
C MET A 1 14.58 16.18 -14.35
N PRO A 2 14.16 17.17 -13.54
CA PRO A 2 14.57 17.27 -12.14
C PRO A 2 13.96 16.12 -11.32
N TYR A 3 14.65 15.70 -10.25
CA TYR A 3 14.16 14.68 -9.33
C TYR A 3 12.90 15.17 -8.60
N VAL A 4 11.80 14.40 -8.70
CA VAL A 4 10.57 14.62 -7.93
C VAL A 4 10.50 13.52 -6.86
N PRO A 5 10.59 13.86 -5.56
CA PRO A 5 10.51 12.88 -4.49
C PRO A 5 9.16 12.17 -4.49
N LEU A 6 9.16 10.89 -4.10
CA LEU A 6 7.92 10.13 -3.96
C LEU A 6 7.12 10.67 -2.75
N PRO A 7 5.78 10.71 -2.84
CA PRO A 7 4.94 10.95 -1.68
C PRO A 7 5.27 9.96 -0.57
N ALA A 8 5.32 10.43 0.68
CA ALA A 8 5.62 9.58 1.84
C ALA A 8 4.63 8.42 2.00
N SER A 9 3.39 8.58 1.51
CA SER A 9 2.40 7.51 1.47
C SER A 9 2.80 6.32 0.59
N LEU A 10 3.65 6.52 -0.43
CA LEU A 10 4.12 5.46 -1.33
C LEU A 10 5.34 4.71 -0.78
N THR A 11 6.01 5.27 0.22
CA THR A 11 7.21 4.70 0.84
C THR A 11 6.97 4.27 2.28
N GLY A 12 5.76 4.50 2.80
CA GLY A 12 5.36 4.06 4.13
C GLY A 12 5.11 2.56 4.16
N GLU A 13 5.54 1.91 5.24
CA GLU A 13 5.22 0.50 5.48
C GLU A 13 3.72 0.31 5.70
N THR A 14 3.17 -0.79 5.18
CA THR A 14 1.80 -1.20 5.55
C THR A 14 1.80 -1.57 7.04
N PRO A 15 0.91 -1.02 7.87
CA PRO A 15 0.88 -1.33 9.30
C PRO A 15 0.70 -2.83 9.55
N GLN A 16 1.57 -3.41 10.36
CA GLN A 16 1.43 -4.78 10.82
C GLN A 16 0.40 -4.83 11.97
N PRO A 17 -0.61 -5.71 11.89
CA PRO A 17 -1.55 -5.85 13.00
C PRO A 17 -0.88 -6.50 14.22
N GLU A 18 -1.31 -6.09 15.41
CA GLU A 18 -0.81 -6.64 16.68
C GLU A 18 -1.20 -8.12 16.81
N ILE A 19 -0.25 -8.95 17.28
CA ILE A 19 -0.52 -10.35 17.60
C ILE A 19 -0.94 -10.43 19.07
N PRO A 20 -2.18 -10.85 19.37
CA PRO A 20 -2.71 -10.85 20.73
C PRO A 20 -2.15 -12.00 21.57
N GLU A 21 -1.93 -11.74 22.87
CA GLU A 21 -1.50 -12.71 23.87
C GLU A 21 -2.43 -12.60 25.12
N PRO A 22 -3.17 -13.67 25.49
CA PRO A 22 -3.19 -14.99 24.88
C PRO A 22 -3.93 -15.01 23.54
N MET A 23 -3.45 -15.84 22.61
CA MET A 23 -4.12 -16.02 21.32
C MET A 23 -5.35 -16.93 21.44
N THR A 24 -6.51 -16.33 21.68
CA THR A 24 -7.80 -17.06 21.67
C THR A 24 -8.31 -17.30 20.25
N TRP A 25 -9.28 -18.20 20.09
CA TRP A 25 -9.91 -18.43 18.79
C TRP A 25 -10.57 -17.16 18.22
N GLY A 26 -11.29 -16.41 19.06
CA GLY A 26 -11.89 -15.12 18.66
C GLY A 26 -10.84 -14.10 18.26
N SER A 27 -9.75 -14.01 19.03
CA SER A 27 -8.60 -13.17 18.70
C SER A 27 -7.97 -13.52 17.34
N SER A 28 -8.00 -14.79 16.94
CA SER A 28 -7.53 -15.20 15.60
C SER A 28 -8.43 -14.68 14.48
N LEU A 29 -9.74 -14.59 14.71
CA LEU A 29 -10.67 -14.03 13.74
C LEU A 29 -10.46 -12.52 13.58
N ASP A 30 -10.32 -11.81 14.69
CA ASP A 30 -10.03 -10.37 14.69
C ASP A 30 -8.69 -10.07 14.01
N LEU A 31 -7.68 -10.91 14.25
CA LEU A 31 -6.39 -10.84 13.56
C LEU A 31 -6.54 -11.08 12.05
N ASN A 32 -7.35 -12.04 11.61
CA ASN A 32 -7.62 -12.25 10.19
C ASN A 32 -8.30 -11.04 9.53
N VAL A 33 -9.27 -10.41 10.21
CA VAL A 33 -9.90 -9.17 9.72
C VAL A 33 -8.88 -8.06 9.57
N SER A 34 -8.01 -7.88 10.57
CA SER A 34 -6.96 -6.87 10.56
C SER A 34 -5.94 -7.12 9.44
N LEU A 35 -5.54 -8.38 9.24
CA LEU A 35 -4.64 -8.80 8.16
C LEU A 35 -5.25 -8.57 6.77
N LEU A 36 -6.51 -8.97 6.56
CA LEU A 36 -7.21 -8.75 5.29
C LEU A 36 -7.37 -7.26 4.99
N SER A 37 -7.59 -6.44 6.01
CA SER A 37 -7.68 -4.98 5.89
C SER A 37 -6.32 -4.36 5.50
N ALA A 38 -5.23 -4.78 6.15
CA ALA A 38 -3.87 -4.37 5.80
C ALA A 38 -3.50 -4.78 4.36
N LEU A 39 -3.86 -6.00 3.95
CA LEU A 39 -3.65 -6.48 2.58
C LEU A 39 -4.44 -5.67 1.56
N ALA A 40 -5.70 -5.32 1.86
CA ALA A 40 -6.52 -4.46 1.00
C ALA A 40 -5.89 -3.08 0.83
N GLN A 41 -5.37 -2.48 1.91
CA GLN A 41 -4.65 -1.21 1.85
C GLN A 41 -3.38 -1.32 0.99
N CYS A 42 -2.55 -2.34 1.23
CA CYS A 42 -1.35 -2.59 0.42
C CYS A 42 -1.66 -2.73 -1.08
N ASN A 43 -2.76 -3.39 -1.42
CA ASN A 43 -3.17 -3.55 -2.81
C ASN A 43 -3.68 -2.23 -3.43
N ARG A 44 -4.32 -1.36 -2.64
CA ARG A 44 -4.68 0.00 -3.07
C ARG A 44 -3.44 0.84 -3.32
N ASP A 45 -2.48 0.84 -2.39
CA ASP A 45 -1.22 1.59 -2.55
C ASP A 45 -0.49 1.17 -3.84
N LYS A 46 -0.46 -0.13 -4.14
CA LYS A 46 0.09 -0.67 -5.40
C LYS A 46 -0.70 -0.25 -6.64
N ALA A 47 -2.02 -0.08 -6.54
CA ALA A 47 -2.82 0.41 -7.66
C ALA A 47 -2.51 1.88 -7.94
N ASP A 48 -2.50 2.71 -6.89
CA ASP A 48 -2.19 4.14 -7.01
C ASP A 48 -0.78 4.37 -7.60
N ILE A 49 0.21 3.55 -7.21
CA ILE A 49 1.56 3.60 -7.80
C ILE A 49 1.54 3.30 -9.30
N ARG A 50 0.79 2.29 -9.73
CA ARG A 50 0.69 1.92 -11.16
C ARG A 50 0.04 3.04 -11.97
N ASP A 51 -1.00 3.67 -11.43
CA ASP A 51 -1.69 4.77 -12.09
C ASP A 51 -0.75 5.98 -12.26
N ILE A 52 0.02 6.32 -11.23
CA ILE A 52 1.04 7.38 -11.29
C ILE A 52 2.12 7.05 -12.33
N ASP A 53 2.60 5.80 -12.37
CA ASP A 53 3.62 5.39 -13.34
C ASP A 53 3.09 5.46 -14.78
N GLN A 54 1.85 5.04 -15.02
CA GLN A 54 1.19 5.18 -16.32
C GLN A 54 1.05 6.64 -16.76
N GLN A 55 0.68 7.54 -15.85
CA GLN A 55 0.62 8.98 -16.14
C GLN A 55 1.99 9.52 -16.55
N ARG A 56 3.05 9.15 -15.82
CA ARG A 56 4.43 9.56 -16.15
C ARG A 56 4.88 9.04 -17.51
N ILE A 57 4.56 7.79 -17.85
CA ILE A 57 4.86 7.22 -19.17
C ILE A 57 4.11 7.98 -20.27
N ALA A 58 2.83 8.31 -20.05
CA ALA A 58 2.04 9.06 -21.01
C ALA A 58 2.60 10.48 -21.24
N GLU A 59 2.99 11.20 -20.18
CA GLU A 59 3.61 12.53 -20.26
C GLU A 59 4.92 12.49 -21.06
N GLN A 60 5.79 11.50 -20.80
CA GLN A 60 7.04 11.31 -21.54
C GLN A 60 6.81 10.97 -23.02
N SER A 61 5.69 10.33 -23.34
CA SER A 61 5.31 10.00 -24.71
C SER A 61 4.86 11.22 -25.51
N ILE A 62 4.37 12.27 -24.84
CA ILE A 62 3.94 13.53 -25.44
C ILE A 62 5.13 14.46 -25.71
N GLU A 63 6.18 14.39 -24.89
CA GLU A 63 7.39 15.20 -25.04
C GLU A 63 8.35 14.71 -26.15
N LYS A 64 8.05 13.55 -26.76
CA LYS A 64 8.87 12.89 -27.78
C LYS A 64 8.29 13.07 -29.19
#